data_AF-A0A0C9XZA8-F1
#
_entry.id   AF-A0A0C9XZA8-F1
#
_cell.length_a   1.000
_cell.length_b   1.000
_cell.length_c   1.000
_cell.angle_alpha   90.00
_cell.angle_beta   90.00
_cell.angle_gamma   90.00
#
_symmetry.space_group_name_H-M   'P 1'
#
loop_
_entity.id
_entity.type
_entity.pdbx_description
1 polymer ?
#
loop_
_entity_poly.entity_id
_entity_poly.type
_entity_poly.pdbx_seq_one_letter_code
_entity_poly.pdbx_strand_id
1 'polypeptide(L)'
;MDDVFNGNTFHEENELFYDDECHSERGSSDDEADNAAEDLSDDEEQQTQPPVALLNTRFLKQELEGENVAEIIREVLDFMSSKHINLPLFLDALSWGDPGCHSDAKIQYARTSLMVSDELPGILERWYHPPRGSRKGKGKRPAGAQQVLRDFARKCVVDCVDREIKTSAP
;
A
#
# COMPACT_ATOMS: atom_id res chain seq x y z
N MET A 1 27.88 37.44 -18.30
CA MET A 1 28.44 38.52 -17.48
C MET A 1 27.34 39.53 -17.29
N ASP A 2 27.09 39.84 -16.01
CA ASP A 2 26.41 41.03 -15.46
C ASP A 2 24.87 40.97 -15.49
N ASP A 3 24.17 40.74 -14.37
CA ASP A 3 23.98 41.54 -13.13
C ASP A 3 22.84 42.57 -13.27
N VAL A 4 21.66 42.33 -12.66
CA VAL A 4 21.13 42.82 -11.35
C VAL A 4 20.50 44.23 -11.40
N PHE A 5 19.44 44.38 -10.59
CA PHE A 5 18.80 45.57 -10.02
C PHE A 5 17.58 46.13 -10.79
N ASN A 6 16.50 46.67 -10.20
CA ASN A 6 15.87 46.72 -8.86
C ASN A 6 14.76 47.80 -8.97
N GLY A 7 13.69 47.74 -8.18
CA GLY A 7 13.00 48.97 -7.72
C GLY A 7 11.53 49.21 -8.15
N ASN A 8 10.67 49.05 -7.15
CA ASN A 8 9.31 49.56 -6.88
C ASN A 8 8.74 50.73 -7.71
N THR A 9 7.40 50.76 -7.85
CA THR A 9 6.61 51.99 -7.65
C THR A 9 5.22 51.65 -7.07
N PHE A 10 4.87 52.37 -6.01
CA PHE A 10 3.64 52.34 -5.22
C PHE A 10 2.80 53.60 -5.55
N HIS A 11 1.55 53.64 -5.07
CA HIS A 11 0.56 54.74 -5.13
C HIS A 11 -0.27 54.85 -6.44
N GLU A 12 -1.57 55.14 -6.42
CA GLU A 12 -2.29 56.02 -5.48
C GLU A 12 -3.81 55.76 -5.48
N GLU A 13 -4.43 56.08 -4.36
CA GLU A 13 -5.85 56.04 -4.02
C GLU A 13 -6.61 57.25 -4.61
N ASN A 14 -7.93 57.12 -4.83
CA ASN A 14 -8.96 58.16 -4.61
C ASN A 14 -10.32 57.58 -5.04
N GLU A 15 -11.21 57.20 -4.12
CA GLU A 15 -12.16 58.06 -3.38
C GLU A 15 -13.19 58.83 -4.25
N LEU A 16 -14.40 58.90 -3.66
CA LEU A 16 -15.52 59.82 -3.91
C LEU A 16 -16.54 59.38 -4.99
N PHE A 17 -17.87 59.42 -4.81
CA PHE A 17 -18.73 59.96 -3.74
C PHE A 17 -20.18 59.42 -3.90
N TYR A 18 -20.96 59.62 -2.84
CA TYR A 18 -22.35 59.19 -2.56
C TYR A 18 -23.45 59.78 -3.46
N ASP A 19 -24.65 59.17 -3.39
CA ASP A 19 -25.94 59.78 -2.99
C ASP A 19 -27.09 58.79 -3.28
N ASP A 20 -28.25 58.72 -2.64
CA ASP A 20 -28.82 59.02 -1.31
C ASP A 20 -30.30 58.50 -1.40
N GLU A 21 -30.96 58.30 -0.26
CA GLU A 21 -32.43 58.19 -0.04
C GLU A 21 -33.20 56.85 -0.26
N CYS A 22 -33.37 56.16 0.86
CA CYS A 22 -34.61 55.92 1.64
C CYS A 22 -35.92 55.27 1.09
N HIS A 23 -36.33 54.25 1.86
CA HIS A 23 -37.67 53.83 2.32
C HIS A 23 -38.62 53.02 1.40
N SER A 24 -39.00 51.81 1.86
CA SER A 24 -40.31 51.59 2.50
C SER A 24 -40.47 50.18 3.10
N GLU A 25 -41.27 50.14 4.16
CA GLU A 25 -41.59 49.08 5.12
C GLU A 25 -42.41 47.89 4.55
N ARG A 26 -42.26 46.67 5.12
CA ARG A 26 -43.36 45.83 5.67
C ARG A 26 -42.94 44.40 6.07
N GLY A 27 -42.92 44.15 7.39
CA GLY A 27 -43.77 43.16 8.07
C GLY A 27 -43.46 41.64 8.02
N SER A 28 -43.03 41.12 9.18
CA SER A 28 -43.67 40.04 9.97
C SER A 28 -42.99 38.66 10.09
N SER A 29 -42.81 38.27 11.37
CA SER A 29 -42.96 36.93 11.97
C SER A 29 -41.70 36.10 12.29
N ASP A 30 -41.36 36.11 13.59
CA ASP A 30 -40.92 35.04 14.51
C ASP A 30 -40.64 33.63 13.94
N ASP A 31 -39.48 33.04 14.30
CA ASP A 31 -39.36 31.87 15.19
C ASP A 31 -38.09 31.02 14.97
N GLU A 32 -37.38 30.82 16.09
CA GLU A 32 -36.69 29.60 16.56
C GLU A 32 -35.26 29.21 16.13
N ALA A 33 -34.60 28.68 17.16
CA ALA A 33 -33.25 28.14 17.26
C ALA A 33 -32.97 26.99 16.27
N ASP A 34 -31.71 26.67 15.96
CA ASP A 34 -30.84 25.85 16.80
C ASP A 34 -29.56 25.39 16.05
N ASN A 35 -28.45 25.43 16.78
CA ASN A 35 -27.29 24.53 16.75
C ASN A 35 -26.47 24.21 15.48
N ALA A 36 -25.17 24.50 15.65
CA ALA A 36 -24.00 23.67 15.31
C ALA A 36 -23.63 23.53 13.82
N ALA A 37 -22.36 23.56 13.41
CA ALA A 37 -21.10 23.42 14.12
C ALA A 37 -20.05 24.28 13.40
N GLU A 38 -19.05 24.71 14.17
CA GLU A 38 -17.86 25.34 13.62
C GLU A 38 -17.19 24.41 12.60
N ASP A 39 -16.93 24.99 11.44
CA ASP A 39 -16.08 24.48 10.37
C ASP A 39 -14.64 24.42 10.90
N LEU A 40 -14.31 23.35 11.62
CA LEU A 40 -12.95 22.94 11.87
C LEU A 40 -12.56 21.96 10.77
N SER A 41 -11.96 22.50 9.72
CA SER A 41 -11.22 21.74 8.72
C SER A 41 -10.08 20.99 9.40
N ASP A 42 -10.34 19.76 9.82
CA ASP A 42 -9.35 18.85 10.37
C ASP A 42 -8.60 18.18 9.21
N ASP A 43 -7.82 18.99 8.49
CA ASP A 43 -6.76 18.51 7.58
C ASP A 43 -5.55 18.09 8.45
N GLU A 44 -5.75 17.11 9.33
CA GLU A 44 -4.64 16.35 9.86
C GLU A 44 -4.24 15.34 8.78
N GLU A 45 -3.15 15.64 8.07
CA GLU A 45 -2.33 14.61 7.42
C GLU A 45 -1.92 13.60 8.51
N GLN A 46 -2.77 12.60 8.74
CA GLN A 46 -2.43 11.48 9.59
C GLN A 46 -1.20 10.82 8.97
N GLN A 47 -0.06 11.08 9.61
CA GLN A 47 1.17 10.35 9.39
C GLN A 47 0.86 8.88 9.70
N THR A 48 0.44 8.14 8.68
CA THR A 48 0.12 6.73 8.81
C THR A 48 1.41 6.00 9.12
N GLN A 49 1.68 5.78 10.41
CA GLN A 49 2.79 4.96 10.84
C GLN A 49 2.69 3.60 10.14
N PRO A 50 3.82 3.04 9.67
CA PRO A 50 3.78 1.77 8.96
C PRO A 50 3.16 0.69 9.87
N PRO A 51 2.36 -0.24 9.31
CA PRO A 51 1.77 -1.33 10.07
C PRO A 51 2.80 -2.01 10.98
N VAL A 52 2.44 -2.32 12.24
CA VAL A 52 3.32 -2.94 13.24
C VAL A 52 4.02 -4.21 12.70
N ALA A 53 3.32 -4.96 11.85
CA ALA A 53 3.84 -6.12 11.14
C ALA A 53 5.09 -5.83 10.29
N LEU A 54 5.14 -4.67 9.61
CA LEU A 54 6.30 -4.26 8.82
C LEU A 54 7.51 -3.94 9.68
N LEU A 55 7.27 -3.20 10.78
CA LEU A 55 8.34 -2.86 11.71
C LEU A 55 8.98 -4.13 12.28
N ASN A 56 8.15 -5.08 12.72
CA ASN A 56 8.63 -6.36 13.24
C ASN A 56 9.48 -7.13 12.21
N THR A 57 9.02 -7.25 10.97
CA THR A 57 9.79 -7.91 9.90
C THR A 57 11.13 -7.21 9.64
N ARG A 58 11.16 -5.86 9.65
CA ARG A 58 12.40 -5.09 9.48
C ARG A 58 13.39 -5.32 10.62
N PHE A 59 12.93 -5.35 11.87
CA PHE A 59 13.77 -5.67 13.02
C PHE A 59 14.36 -7.08 12.92
N LEU A 60 13.52 -8.09 12.69
CA LEU A 60 13.98 -9.48 12.55
C LEU A 60 14.97 -9.65 11.39
N LYS A 61 14.78 -8.92 10.28
CA LYS A 61 15.70 -8.94 9.15
C LYS A 61 17.09 -8.42 9.52
N GLN A 62 17.16 -7.36 10.33
CA GLN A 62 18.42 -6.80 10.83
C GLN A 62 19.10 -7.76 11.80
N GLU A 63 18.35 -8.43 12.68
CA GLU A 63 18.90 -9.44 13.60
C GLU A 63 19.48 -10.64 12.85
N LEU A 64 18.91 -10.98 11.69
CA LEU A 64 19.45 -12.03 10.83
C LEU A 64 20.71 -11.62 10.06
N GLU A 65 21.10 -10.33 10.07
CA GLU A 65 22.34 -9.87 9.43
C GLU A 65 23.57 -10.38 10.21
N GLY A 66 24.26 -11.37 9.65
CA GLY A 66 25.43 -12.00 10.26
C GLY A 66 25.18 -13.42 10.77
N GLU A 67 23.90 -13.84 10.80
CA GLU A 67 23.52 -15.20 11.16
C GLU A 67 23.64 -16.18 9.97
N ASN A 68 23.78 -17.47 10.29
CA ASN A 68 23.74 -18.53 9.29
C ASN A 68 22.30 -18.83 8.87
N VAL A 69 21.72 -17.96 8.06
CA VAL A 69 20.33 -18.09 7.58
C VAL A 69 20.06 -19.46 6.94
N ALA A 70 21.04 -20.06 6.27
CA ALA A 70 20.87 -21.37 5.64
C ALA A 70 20.65 -22.52 6.65
N GLU A 71 21.26 -22.42 7.83
CA GLU A 71 21.08 -23.38 8.92
C GLU A 71 19.70 -23.22 9.56
N ILE A 72 19.31 -21.98 9.87
CA ILE A 72 17.98 -21.65 10.41
C ILE A 72 16.87 -22.17 9.49
N ILE A 73 16.99 -21.94 8.17
CA ILE A 73 15.99 -22.42 7.21
C ILE A 73 15.94 -23.95 7.16
N ARG A 74 17.07 -24.65 7.34
CA ARG A 74 17.08 -26.12 7.40
C ARG A 74 16.32 -26.62 8.62
N GLU A 75 16.55 -26.03 9.78
CA GLU A 75 15.84 -26.38 11.01
C GLU A 75 14.32 -26.17 10.88
N VAL A 76 13.90 -25.07 10.26
CA VAL A 76 12.48 -24.81 9.97
C VAL A 76 11.90 -25.89 9.06
N LEU A 77 12.61 -26.28 7.99
CA LEU A 77 12.16 -27.33 7.08
C LEU A 77 12.09 -28.71 7.75
N ASP A 78 13.03 -29.02 8.65
CA ASP A 78 13.02 -30.24 9.46
C ASP A 78 11.83 -30.24 10.43
N PHE A 79 11.54 -29.11 11.07
CA PHE A 79 10.36 -28.95 11.92
C PHE A 79 9.06 -29.14 11.13
N MET A 80 8.92 -28.55 9.94
CA MET A 80 7.77 -28.76 9.07
C MET A 80 7.60 -30.24 8.70
N SER A 81 8.70 -30.91 8.36
CA SER A 81 8.72 -32.34 8.05
C SER A 81 8.24 -33.18 9.23
N SER A 82 8.61 -32.82 10.46
CA SER A 82 8.12 -33.48 11.69
C SER A 82 6.60 -33.33 11.91
N LYS A 83 5.97 -32.32 11.30
CA LYS A 83 4.53 -32.06 11.31
C LYS A 83 3.81 -32.60 10.08
N HIS A 84 4.50 -33.34 9.22
CA HIS A 84 3.97 -33.86 7.95
C HIS A 84 3.41 -32.78 7.02
N ILE A 85 3.98 -31.57 7.07
CA ILE A 85 3.63 -30.47 6.16
C ILE A 85 4.89 -30.04 5.40
N ASN A 86 4.73 -29.64 4.14
CA ASN A 86 5.81 -29.10 3.33
C ASN A 86 5.54 -27.62 2.99
N LEU A 87 6.55 -26.93 2.45
CA LEU A 87 6.46 -25.49 2.17
C LEU A 87 5.24 -25.11 1.30
N PRO A 88 4.94 -25.81 0.18
CA PRO A 88 3.73 -25.53 -0.59
C PRO A 88 2.43 -25.64 0.21
N LEU A 89 2.23 -26.73 0.96
CA LEU A 89 1.00 -26.93 1.74
C LEU A 89 0.88 -25.92 2.88
N PHE A 90 2.00 -25.52 3.48
CA PHE A 90 2.03 -24.48 4.50
C PHE A 90 1.64 -23.11 3.94
N LEU A 91 2.21 -22.70 2.80
CA LEU A 91 1.89 -21.41 2.18
C LEU A 91 0.43 -21.36 1.71
N ASP A 92 -0.10 -22.48 1.22
CA ASP A 92 -1.51 -22.61 0.82
C ASP A 92 -2.45 -22.44 2.03
N ALA A 93 -2.24 -23.21 3.10
CA ALA A 93 -3.04 -23.14 4.32
C ALA A 93 -2.93 -21.77 5.03
N LEU A 94 -1.71 -21.22 5.16
CA LEU A 94 -1.46 -19.90 5.77
C LEU A 94 -2.20 -18.78 5.02
N SER A 95 -2.37 -18.93 3.71
CA SER A 95 -3.08 -17.95 2.89
C SER A 95 -4.58 -18.10 3.08
N TRP A 96 -5.26 -18.88 2.24
CA TRP A 96 -6.71 -19.10 2.31
C TRP A 96 -7.10 -20.52 1.85
N GLY A 97 -6.14 -21.45 1.83
CA GLY A 97 -6.36 -22.83 1.40
C GLY A 97 -7.12 -23.68 2.43
N ASP A 98 -7.08 -23.30 3.71
CA ASP A 98 -7.80 -23.99 4.78
C ASP A 98 -8.73 -23.03 5.55
N PRO A 99 -10.05 -23.30 5.60
CA PRO A 99 -11.00 -22.47 6.36
C PRO A 99 -10.71 -22.42 7.86
N GLY A 100 -10.12 -23.47 8.44
CA GLY A 100 -9.73 -23.51 9.85
C GLY A 100 -8.65 -22.48 10.19
N CYS A 101 -7.82 -22.12 9.21
CA CYS A 101 -6.80 -21.08 9.31
C CYS A 101 -7.37 -19.64 9.24
N HIS A 102 -8.66 -19.44 8.91
CA HIS A 102 -9.22 -18.10 8.74
C HIS A 102 -9.47 -17.36 10.04
N SER A 103 -9.83 -18.07 11.13
CA SER A 103 -10.25 -17.46 12.39
C SER A 103 -9.13 -17.32 13.42
N ASP A 104 -7.97 -17.94 13.21
CA ASP A 104 -6.86 -17.88 14.15
C ASP A 104 -6.11 -16.55 14.02
N ALA A 105 -6.05 -15.78 15.12
CA ALA A 105 -5.43 -14.45 15.12
C ALA A 105 -3.93 -14.47 14.81
N LYS A 106 -3.21 -15.52 15.20
CA LYS A 106 -1.77 -15.66 14.93
C LYS A 106 -1.53 -15.95 13.44
N ILE A 107 -2.35 -16.80 12.85
CA ILE A 107 -2.29 -17.10 11.40
C ILE A 107 -2.67 -15.86 10.59
N GLN A 108 -3.74 -15.15 10.99
CA GLN A 108 -4.11 -13.87 10.37
C GLN A 108 -2.98 -12.86 10.43
N TYR A 109 -2.33 -12.69 11.58
CA TYR A 109 -1.20 -11.78 11.73
C TYR A 109 -0.03 -12.18 10.82
N ALA A 110 0.33 -13.47 10.77
CA ALA A 110 1.40 -13.97 9.91
C ALA A 110 1.08 -13.76 8.41
N ARG A 111 -0.16 -14.03 8.00
CA ARG A 111 -0.63 -13.76 6.63
C ARG A 111 -0.57 -12.28 6.30
N THR A 112 -1.10 -11.42 7.16
CA THR A 112 -1.05 -9.96 6.97
C THR A 112 0.39 -9.49 6.85
N SER A 113 1.27 -9.96 7.74
CA SER A 113 2.70 -9.65 7.71
C SER A 113 3.34 -10.00 6.37
N LEU A 114 3.02 -11.17 5.81
CA LEU A 114 3.49 -11.56 4.48
C LEU A 114 2.92 -10.64 3.39
N MET A 115 1.61 -10.39 3.37
CA MET A 115 0.94 -9.66 2.29
C MET A 115 1.33 -8.19 2.22
N VAL A 116 1.63 -7.56 3.36
CA VAL A 116 2.04 -6.15 3.40
C VAL A 116 3.56 -5.97 3.33
N SER A 117 4.35 -7.05 3.43
CA SER A 117 5.81 -6.99 3.52
C SER A 117 6.50 -6.36 2.30
N ASP A 118 7.60 -5.66 2.56
CA ASP A 118 8.54 -5.20 1.52
C ASP A 118 9.23 -6.39 0.83
N GLU A 119 9.29 -7.54 1.50
CA GLU A 119 9.92 -8.77 1.03
C GLU A 119 9.13 -9.49 -0.07
N LEU A 120 7.79 -9.52 0.03
CA LEU A 120 6.95 -10.31 -0.88
C LEU A 120 7.15 -9.94 -2.35
N PRO A 121 7.16 -8.65 -2.77
CA PRO A 121 7.49 -8.28 -4.15
C PRO A 121 8.85 -8.82 -4.61
N GLY A 122 9.87 -8.71 -3.76
CA GLY A 122 11.20 -9.23 -4.06
C GLY A 122 11.26 -10.75 -4.14
N ILE A 123 10.44 -11.46 -3.36
CA ILE A 123 10.28 -12.92 -3.45
C ILE A 123 9.67 -13.29 -4.81
N LEU A 124 8.57 -12.63 -5.20
CA LEU A 124 7.91 -12.87 -6.49
C LEU A 124 8.83 -12.58 -7.67
N GLU A 125 9.59 -11.49 -7.61
CA GLU A 125 10.58 -11.14 -8.64
C GLU A 125 11.68 -12.20 -8.75
N ARG A 126 12.21 -12.69 -7.62
CA ARG A 126 13.21 -13.77 -7.62
C ARG A 126 12.63 -15.11 -8.06
N TRP A 127 11.36 -15.39 -7.80
CA TRP A 127 10.68 -16.57 -8.34
C TRP A 127 10.51 -16.48 -9.85
N TYR A 128 10.23 -15.29 -10.36
CA TYR A 128 10.09 -15.01 -11.79
C TYR A 128 11.45 -15.01 -12.52
N HIS A 129 12.48 -14.47 -11.89
CA HIS A 129 13.86 -14.41 -12.39
C HIS A 129 14.86 -14.95 -11.34
N PRO A 130 14.98 -16.28 -11.20
CA PRO A 130 15.89 -16.84 -10.22
C PRO A 130 17.34 -16.40 -10.44
N PRO A 131 18.11 -16.09 -9.37
CA PRO A 131 19.52 -15.75 -9.47
C PRO A 131 20.32 -16.81 -10.24
N ARG A 132 21.28 -16.34 -11.05
CA ARG A 132 22.16 -17.23 -11.81
C ARG A 132 23.17 -17.87 -10.85
N GLY A 133 23.26 -19.20 -10.87
CA GLY A 133 24.33 -19.89 -10.15
C GLY A 133 25.71 -19.42 -10.62
N SER A 134 26.64 -19.25 -9.69
CA SER A 134 28.02 -18.79 -9.93
C SER A 134 28.88 -19.76 -10.75
N ARG A 135 28.37 -20.97 -11.05
CA ARG A 135 29.01 -21.91 -11.98
C ARG A 135 28.95 -21.31 -13.39
N LYS A 136 30.05 -20.64 -13.78
CA LYS A 136 30.39 -20.33 -15.18
C LYS A 136 30.42 -21.63 -15.99
N GLY A 137 29.29 -22.08 -16.54
CA GLY A 137 29.27 -23.24 -17.42
C GLY A 137 27.89 -23.87 -17.62
N LYS A 138 27.38 -23.75 -18.84
CA LYS A 138 26.48 -24.66 -19.60
C LYS A 138 25.27 -25.32 -18.90
N GLY A 139 24.85 -24.88 -17.71
CA GLY A 139 23.62 -25.37 -17.07
C GLY A 139 22.36 -24.73 -17.66
N LYS A 140 21.28 -25.51 -17.83
CA LYS A 140 19.95 -24.96 -18.14
C LYS A 140 19.54 -24.01 -17.03
N ARG A 141 19.04 -22.83 -17.39
CA ARG A 141 18.52 -21.85 -16.41
C ARG A 141 17.42 -22.51 -15.56
N PRO A 142 17.41 -22.32 -14.23
CA PRO A 142 16.24 -22.66 -13.45
C PRO A 142 15.05 -21.85 -13.99
N ALA A 143 13.96 -22.52 -14.34
CA ALA A 143 12.77 -21.87 -14.86
C ALA A 143 12.03 -21.05 -13.78
N GLY A 144 12.28 -21.35 -12.50
CA GLY A 144 11.55 -20.73 -11.39
C GLY A 144 10.05 -20.92 -11.52
N ALA A 145 9.29 -19.93 -11.06
CA ALA A 145 7.84 -19.85 -11.25
C ALA A 145 7.47 -19.04 -12.50
N GLN A 146 8.40 -18.86 -13.47
CA GLN A 146 8.23 -17.93 -14.59
C GLN A 146 6.94 -18.17 -15.39
N GLN A 147 6.67 -19.43 -15.73
CA GLN A 147 5.49 -19.79 -16.50
C GLN A 147 4.19 -19.56 -15.70
N VAL A 148 4.16 -20.07 -14.46
CA VAL A 148 3.00 -19.93 -13.56
C VAL A 148 2.65 -18.46 -13.33
N LEU A 149 3.64 -17.62 -13.05
CA LEU A 149 3.43 -16.19 -12.81
C LEU A 149 2.99 -15.45 -14.09
N ARG A 150 3.47 -15.84 -15.28
CA ARG A 150 3.00 -15.27 -16.56
C ARG A 150 1.54 -15.62 -16.85
N ASP A 151 1.18 -16.87 -16.64
CA ASP A 151 -0.18 -17.34 -16.89
C ASP A 151 -1.17 -16.68 -15.92
N PHE A 152 -0.78 -16.57 -14.65
CA PHE A 152 -1.53 -15.81 -13.65
C PHE A 152 -1.67 -14.34 -14.04
N ALA A 153 -0.58 -13.65 -14.37
CA ALA A 153 -0.61 -12.24 -14.76
C ALA A 153 -1.49 -12.01 -16.00
N ARG A 154 -1.43 -12.90 -16.99
CA ARG A 154 -2.31 -12.87 -18.17
C ARG A 154 -3.78 -12.94 -17.76
N LYS A 155 -4.14 -13.87 -16.87
CA LYS A 155 -5.51 -14.00 -16.37
C LYS A 155 -5.97 -12.71 -15.69
N CYS A 156 -5.16 -12.12 -14.82
CA CYS A 156 -5.49 -10.87 -14.16
C CYS A 156 -5.77 -9.74 -15.16
N VAL A 157 -4.96 -9.60 -16.21
CA VAL A 157 -5.17 -8.58 -17.26
C VAL A 157 -6.48 -8.81 -17.99
N VAL A 158 -6.80 -10.06 -18.36
CA VAL A 158 -8.08 -10.41 -19.00
C VAL A 158 -9.26 -10.05 -18.10
N ASP A 159 -9.20 -10.44 -16.81
CA ASP A 159 -10.26 -10.16 -15.84
C ASP A 159 -10.46 -8.64 -15.63
N CYS A 160 -9.39 -7.85 -15.67
CA CYS A 160 -9.48 -6.38 -15.60
C CYS A 160 -10.15 -5.80 -16.85
N VAL A 161 -9.71 -6.18 -18.04
CA VAL A 161 -10.28 -5.69 -19.32
C VAL A 161 -11.75 -6.08 -19.43
N ASP A 162 -12.13 -7.31 -19.07
CA ASP A 162 -13.52 -7.76 -19.09
C ASP A 162 -14.42 -6.94 -18.16
N ARG A 163 -13.88 -6.51 -17.01
CA ARG A 163 -14.60 -5.64 -16.06
C ARG A 163 -14.77 -4.23 -16.63
N GLU A 164 -13.74 -3.69 -17.27
CA GLU A 164 -13.79 -2.38 -17.91
C GLU A 164 -14.78 -2.37 -19.08
N ILE A 165 -14.80 -3.40 -19.92
CA ILE A 165 -15.76 -3.54 -21.03
C ILE A 165 -17.20 -3.60 -20.49
N LYS A 166 -17.46 -4.38 -19.45
CA LYS A 166 -18.81 -4.46 -18.84
C LYS A 166 -19.27 -3.15 -18.23
N THR A 167 -18.34 -2.36 -17.69
CA THR A 167 -18.64 -1.07 -17.05
C THR A 167 -18.80 0.05 -18.09
N SER A 168 -18.20 -0.07 -19.28
CA SER A 168 -18.22 0.93 -20.36
C SER A 168 -19.28 0.66 -21.44
N ALA A 169 -20.02 -0.43 -21.35
CA ALA A 169 -21.16 -0.69 -22.23
C ALA A 169 -22.35 0.22 -21.83
N PRO A 170 -22.92 1.01 -22.77
CA PRO A 170 -24.06 1.91 -22.52
C PRO A 170 -25.38 1.16 -22.28
#